data_AF-A0A5C2H4Q3-F1
#
_entry.id   AF-A0A5C2H4Q3-F1
#
_cell.length_a   1.000
_cell.length_b   1.000
_cell.length_c   1.000
_cell.angle_alpha   90.00
_cell.angle_beta   90.00
_cell.angle_gamma   90.00
#
_symmetry.space_group_name_H-M   'P 1'
#
loop_
_entity.id
_entity.type
_entity.pdbx_description
1 polymer ?
#
loop_
_entity_poly.entity_id
_entity_poly.type
_entity_poly.pdbx_seq_one_letter_code
_entity_poly.pdbx_strand_id
1 'polypeptide(L)'
;MKSIFVLLIFINFSFASYSVYFTGIKLGEAKDFETLNEHYLKADVTNSIAKFLLGRDTFIFHDEKFSLKKDKENIKYKKDKNQIIEVLRRAKNNELKPGRITINENKYIDVTFDKSYKFKYVSSGKVKSEGYFIIKNSQIQEFIETKNDIKITKNQE
;
A
#
# COMPACT_ATOMS: atom_id res chain seq x y z
N MET A 1 -36.92 -17.73 -6.62
CA MET A 1 -36.49 -16.50 -5.92
C MET A 1 -35.48 -16.70 -4.78
N LYS A 2 -35.11 -17.94 -4.40
CA LYS A 2 -34.07 -18.16 -3.36
C LYS A 2 -32.62 -18.21 -3.91
N SER A 3 -32.44 -18.38 -5.22
CA SER A 3 -31.13 -18.52 -5.87
C SER A 3 -30.38 -17.20 -6.13
N ILE A 4 -31.10 -16.08 -6.31
CA ILE A 4 -30.47 -14.75 -6.54
C ILE A 4 -29.80 -14.21 -5.28
N PHE A 5 -30.37 -14.49 -4.09
CA PHE A 5 -29.79 -14.09 -2.81
C PHE A 5 -28.47 -14.83 -2.51
N VAL A 6 -28.34 -16.10 -2.90
CA VAL A 6 -27.09 -16.87 -2.72
C VAL A 6 -25.99 -16.33 -3.63
N LEU A 7 -26.31 -15.86 -4.84
CA LEU A 7 -25.35 -15.23 -5.74
C LEU A 7 -24.79 -13.92 -5.17
N LEU A 8 -25.62 -13.11 -4.50
CA LEU A 8 -25.24 -11.86 -3.84
C LEU A 8 -24.34 -12.06 -2.61
N ILE A 9 -24.43 -13.20 -1.93
CA ILE A 9 -23.59 -13.52 -0.77
C ILE A 9 -22.15 -13.82 -1.20
N PHE A 10 -21.93 -14.44 -2.36
CA PHE A 10 -20.57 -14.66 -2.90
C PHE A 10 -19.89 -13.36 -3.38
N ILE A 11 -20.65 -12.32 -3.74
CA ILE A 11 -20.06 -11.02 -4.15
C ILE A 11 -19.40 -10.30 -2.97
N ASN A 12 -19.74 -10.67 -1.74
CA ASN A 12 -19.19 -10.07 -0.52
C ASN A 12 -17.96 -10.81 0.03
N PHE A 13 -17.52 -11.93 -0.55
CA PHE A 13 -16.39 -12.71 0.00
C PHE A 13 -15.09 -12.60 -0.79
N SER A 14 -15.03 -11.89 -1.92
CA SER A 14 -13.75 -11.57 -2.56
C SER A 14 -13.14 -10.28 -2.00
N PHE A 15 -13.06 -10.19 -0.67
CA PHE A 15 -12.22 -9.16 -0.07
C PHE A 15 -10.77 -9.54 -0.31
N ALA A 16 -10.19 -8.95 -1.36
CA ALA A 16 -8.78 -9.08 -1.69
C ALA A 16 -7.92 -8.65 -0.50
N SER A 17 -7.43 -9.61 0.28
CA SER A 17 -6.47 -9.34 1.35
C SER A 17 -5.06 -9.28 0.77
N TYR A 18 -4.19 -8.51 1.42
CA TYR A 18 -2.83 -8.27 0.96
C TYR A 18 -1.85 -8.58 2.08
N SER A 19 -0.91 -9.49 1.83
CA SER A 19 0.21 -9.70 2.73
C SER A 19 1.23 -8.58 2.59
N VAL A 20 1.63 -7.98 3.72
CA VAL A 20 2.66 -6.94 3.81
C VAL A 20 3.94 -7.55 4.35
N TYR A 21 5.02 -7.38 3.62
CA TYR A 21 6.35 -7.88 3.91
C TYR A 21 7.34 -6.73 4.09
N PHE A 22 8.29 -6.93 5.00
CA PHE A 22 9.44 -6.05 5.20
C PHE A 22 10.70 -6.90 5.36
N THR A 23 11.72 -6.66 4.54
CA THR A 23 12.96 -7.45 4.53
C THR A 23 12.68 -8.96 4.42
N GLY A 24 11.73 -9.33 3.55
CA GLY A 24 11.32 -10.72 3.31
C GLY A 24 10.42 -11.34 4.39
N ILE A 25 10.20 -10.67 5.53
CA ILE A 25 9.37 -11.19 6.63
C ILE A 25 7.95 -10.67 6.46
N LYS A 26 6.94 -11.56 6.46
CA LYS A 26 5.53 -11.16 6.51
C LYS A 26 5.27 -10.50 7.87
N LEU A 27 4.90 -9.23 7.87
CA LEU A 27 4.58 -8.47 9.07
C LEU A 27 3.09 -8.56 9.41
N GLY A 28 2.24 -8.50 8.39
CA GLY A 28 0.83 -8.31 8.58
C GLY A 28 0.03 -8.40 7.28
N GLU A 29 -1.23 -8.03 7.39
CA GLU A 29 -2.19 -8.07 6.30
C GLU A 29 -3.00 -6.78 6.22
N ALA A 30 -3.13 -6.23 5.01
CA ALA A 30 -4.10 -5.17 4.72
C ALA A 30 -5.35 -5.82 4.11
N LYS A 31 -6.54 -5.45 4.59
CA LYS A 31 -7.80 -6.03 4.10
C LYS A 31 -8.14 -5.60 2.68
N ASP A 32 -7.75 -4.38 2.32
CA ASP A 32 -7.96 -3.77 1.02
C ASP A 32 -7.07 -2.51 0.91
N PHE A 33 -7.25 -1.76 -0.17
CA PHE A 33 -6.58 -0.47 -0.41
C PHE A 33 -7.55 0.73 -0.33
N GLU A 34 -8.74 0.59 0.26
CA GLU A 34 -9.73 1.67 0.33
C GLU A 34 -9.25 2.84 1.19
N THR A 35 -8.53 2.53 2.27
CA THR A 35 -7.94 3.52 3.18
C THR A 35 -6.98 4.50 2.49
N LEU A 36 -6.43 4.16 1.31
CA LEU A 36 -5.51 5.04 0.58
C LEU A 36 -6.18 6.34 0.12
N ASN A 37 -7.51 6.33 -0.09
CA ASN A 37 -8.28 7.55 -0.39
C ASN A 37 -8.33 8.51 0.80
N GLU A 38 -8.19 7.99 2.02
CA GLU A 38 -8.05 8.77 3.26
C GLU A 38 -6.58 9.03 3.62
N HIS A 39 -5.64 8.85 2.68
CA HIS A 39 -4.21 9.14 2.86
C HIS A 39 -3.44 8.20 3.82
N TYR A 40 -3.92 6.97 4.02
CA TYR A 40 -3.19 5.94 4.77
C TYR A 40 -3.41 4.52 4.26
N LEU A 41 -2.54 3.60 4.66
CA LEU A 41 -2.70 2.17 4.54
C LEU A 41 -2.79 1.57 5.94
N LYS A 42 -3.88 0.86 6.22
CA LYS A 42 -4.04 0.09 7.45
C LYS A 42 -3.67 -1.37 7.21
N ALA A 43 -2.84 -1.92 8.09
CA ALA A 43 -2.54 -3.35 8.14
C ALA A 43 -2.67 -3.87 9.57
N ASP A 44 -3.22 -5.07 9.72
CA ASP A 44 -3.23 -5.80 10.99
C ASP A 44 -1.94 -6.62 11.09
N VAL A 45 -1.27 -6.57 12.24
CA VAL A 45 0.01 -7.25 12.48
C VAL A 45 -0.28 -8.71 12.82
N THR A 46 0.07 -9.63 11.91
CA THR A 46 -0.24 -11.06 12.07
C THR A 46 0.96 -11.87 12.53
N ASN A 47 2.19 -11.37 12.33
CA ASN A 47 3.40 -12.04 12.77
C ASN A 47 3.66 -11.80 14.26
N SER A 48 3.82 -12.87 15.04
CA SER A 48 4.01 -12.78 16.50
C SER A 48 5.28 -12.03 16.92
N ILE A 49 6.37 -12.17 16.18
CA ILE A 49 7.63 -11.44 16.44
C ILE A 49 7.43 -9.95 16.13
N ALA A 50 6.82 -9.63 14.98
CA ALA A 50 6.49 -8.26 14.64
C ALA A 50 5.53 -7.62 15.66
N LYS A 51 4.53 -8.38 16.11
CA LYS A 51 3.58 -7.96 17.16
C LYS A 51 4.29 -7.67 18.48
N PHE A 52 5.21 -8.54 18.88
CA PHE A 52 6.03 -8.36 20.07
C PHE A 52 6.92 -7.10 19.97
N LEU A 53 7.63 -6.92 18.84
CA LEU A 53 8.52 -5.77 18.63
C LEU A 53 7.77 -4.43 18.50
N LEU A 54 6.58 -4.45 17.87
CA LEU A 54 5.76 -3.25 17.69
C LEU A 54 4.94 -2.92 18.94
N GLY A 55 4.61 -3.91 19.77
CA GLY A 55 3.75 -3.78 20.94
C GLY A 55 2.30 -3.37 20.59
N ARG A 56 1.88 -3.58 19.33
CA ARG A 56 0.62 -3.11 18.76
C ARG A 56 0.07 -4.13 17.76
N ASP A 57 -1.24 -4.13 17.63
CA ASP A 57 -1.98 -5.11 16.81
C ASP A 57 -2.26 -4.58 15.40
N THR A 58 -2.22 -3.27 15.24
CA THR A 58 -2.49 -2.60 13.97
C THR A 58 -1.37 -1.61 13.66
N PHE A 59 -1.05 -1.51 12.38
CA PHE A 59 -0.11 -0.54 11.83
C PHE A 59 -0.82 0.36 10.82
N ILE A 60 -0.65 1.66 10.96
CA ILE A 60 -1.12 2.68 10.00
C ILE A 60 0.09 3.36 9.39
N PHE A 61 0.26 3.17 8.08
CA PHE A 61 1.25 3.89 7.28
C PHE A 61 0.57 5.05 6.58
N HIS A 62 1.01 6.29 6.77
CA HIS A 62 0.21 7.45 6.36
C HIS A 62 1.06 8.58 5.76
N ASP A 63 0.50 9.36 4.85
CA ASP A 63 1.17 10.54 4.29
C ASP A 63 0.96 11.80 5.17
N GLU A 64 1.37 12.97 4.67
CA GLU A 64 1.29 14.24 5.39
C GLU A 64 -0.13 14.83 5.47
N LYS A 65 -1.03 14.41 4.60
CA LYS A 65 -2.44 14.85 4.52
C LYS A 65 -3.36 14.03 5.41
N PHE A 66 -2.87 12.93 5.98
CA PHE A 66 -3.61 12.14 6.94
C PHE A 66 -4.02 12.98 8.16
N SER A 67 -5.32 13.07 8.40
CA SER A 67 -5.86 13.71 9.61
C SER A 67 -6.02 12.68 10.72
N LEU A 68 -5.43 12.98 11.89
CA LEU A 68 -5.45 12.11 13.06
C LEU A 68 -6.89 11.83 13.52
N LYS A 69 -7.33 10.57 13.37
CA LYS A 69 -8.36 10.01 14.27
C LYS A 69 -7.64 9.69 15.58
N LYS A 70 -8.18 10.15 16.72
CA LYS A 70 -7.61 10.06 18.10
C LYS A 70 -6.69 8.86 18.28
N ASP A 71 -5.50 9.09 18.84
CA ASP A 71 -4.52 8.04 19.12
C ASP A 71 -5.19 6.89 19.89
N LYS A 72 -5.16 5.70 19.32
CA LYS A 72 -5.77 4.50 19.90
C LYS A 72 -4.66 3.62 20.43
N GLU A 73 -4.82 3.11 21.65
CA GLU A 73 -3.80 2.35 22.39
C GLU A 73 -3.20 1.16 21.61
N ASN A 74 -3.91 0.59 20.63
CA ASN A 74 -3.50 -0.58 19.88
C ASN A 74 -3.01 -0.31 18.44
N ILE A 75 -2.75 0.96 18.08
CA ILE A 75 -2.30 1.34 16.73
C ILE A 75 -0.88 1.91 16.78
N LYS A 76 -0.01 1.42 15.89
CA LYS A 76 1.27 2.07 15.58
C LYS A 76 1.13 2.92 14.33
N TYR A 77 1.36 4.21 14.46
CA TYR A 77 1.41 5.13 13.33
C TYR A 77 2.84 5.27 12.81
N LYS A 78 3.02 5.22 11.48
CA LYS A 78 4.29 5.51 10.81
C LYS A 78 4.05 6.42 9.61
N LYS A 79 4.72 7.56 9.63
CA LYS A 79 4.69 8.50 8.50
C LYS A 79 5.46 7.93 7.32
N ASP A 80 4.85 8.05 6.15
CA ASP A 80 5.45 7.77 4.85
C ASP A 80 6.39 8.91 4.44
N LYS A 81 7.68 8.63 4.51
CA LYS A 81 8.74 9.56 4.10
C LYS A 81 9.07 9.44 2.60
N ASN A 82 8.61 8.37 1.97
CA ASN A 82 9.05 7.89 0.67
C ASN A 82 7.95 7.94 -0.40
N GLN A 83 6.81 8.57 -0.09
CA GLN A 83 5.68 8.78 -0.99
C GLN A 83 5.03 7.49 -1.51
N ILE A 84 5.30 6.37 -0.84
CA ILE A 84 4.71 5.06 -1.13
C ILE A 84 3.18 5.12 -1.10
N ILE A 85 2.59 5.83 -0.13
CA ILE A 85 1.12 5.99 -0.02
C ILE A 85 0.57 6.70 -1.25
N GLU A 86 1.23 7.76 -1.72
CA GLU A 86 0.80 8.50 -2.90
C GLU A 86 0.89 7.64 -4.17
N VAL A 87 1.96 6.85 -4.34
CA VAL A 87 2.08 5.97 -5.50
C VAL A 87 1.05 4.84 -5.46
N LEU A 88 0.84 4.20 -4.30
CA LEU A 88 -0.20 3.18 -4.12
C LEU A 88 -1.60 3.76 -4.39
N ARG A 89 -1.90 4.97 -3.91
CA ARG A 89 -3.18 5.64 -4.11
C ARG A 89 -3.45 5.88 -5.59
N ARG A 90 -2.46 6.42 -6.32
CA ARG A 90 -2.58 6.63 -7.77
C ARG A 90 -2.73 5.32 -8.53
N ALA A 91 -1.99 4.28 -8.14
CA ALA A 91 -2.12 2.95 -8.73
C ALA A 91 -3.54 2.40 -8.54
N LYS A 92 -4.07 2.45 -7.31
CA LYS A 92 -5.43 1.99 -6.97
C LYS A 92 -6.52 2.73 -7.75
N ASN A 93 -6.34 4.04 -7.96
CA ASN A 93 -7.30 4.86 -8.70
C ASN A 93 -7.11 4.85 -10.23
N ASN A 94 -6.21 4.02 -10.77
CA ASN A 94 -5.83 4.01 -12.20
C ASN A 94 -5.32 5.38 -12.71
N GLU A 95 -4.75 6.17 -11.81
CA GLU A 95 -4.17 7.50 -12.07
C GLU A 95 -2.64 7.44 -12.26
N LEU A 96 -2.04 6.26 -12.09
CA LEU A 96 -0.62 6.06 -12.29
C LEU A 96 -0.31 6.00 -13.79
N LYS A 97 0.26 7.09 -14.32
CA LYS A 97 0.64 7.23 -15.74
C LYS A 97 2.14 7.42 -15.86
N PRO A 98 2.79 6.95 -16.94
CA PRO A 98 4.19 7.24 -17.21
C PRO A 98 4.43 8.76 -17.28
N GLY A 99 5.56 9.21 -16.72
CA GLY A 99 5.91 10.61 -16.64
C GLY A 99 6.40 11.01 -15.25
N ARG A 100 6.65 12.31 -15.08
CA ARG A 100 7.10 12.90 -13.82
C ARG A 100 5.93 13.50 -13.06
N ILE A 101 5.79 13.13 -11.79
CA ILE A 101 4.87 13.72 -10.84
C ILE A 101 5.68 14.61 -9.90
N THR A 102 5.60 15.93 -10.09
CA THR A 102 6.27 16.90 -9.23
C THR A 102 5.52 17.04 -7.91
N ILE A 103 6.23 16.86 -6.80
CA ILE A 103 5.71 17.13 -5.45
C ILE A 103 6.09 18.56 -5.04
N ASN A 104 7.37 18.90 -5.23
CA ASN A 104 7.90 20.27 -5.13
C ASN A 104 9.21 20.37 -5.94
N GLU A 105 9.85 21.54 -5.91
CA GLU A 105 11.10 21.82 -6.67
C GLU A 105 12.20 20.76 -6.49
N ASN A 106 12.28 20.15 -5.30
CA ASN A 106 13.32 19.20 -4.95
C ASN A 106 12.83 17.76 -4.85
N LYS A 107 11.53 17.51 -5.04
CA LYS A 107 10.91 16.20 -4.82
C LYS A 107 9.98 15.83 -5.97
N TYR A 108 10.19 14.67 -6.55
CA TYR A 108 9.34 14.15 -7.62
C TYR A 108 9.31 12.64 -7.63
N ILE A 109 8.31 12.10 -8.31
CA ILE A 109 8.16 10.67 -8.59
C ILE A 109 8.21 10.50 -10.10
N ASP A 110 9.20 9.76 -10.60
CA ASP A 110 9.24 9.35 -12.00
C ASP A 110 8.58 7.99 -12.14
N VAL A 111 7.65 7.88 -13.08
CA VAL A 111 6.93 6.65 -13.40
C VAL A 111 7.25 6.26 -14.83
N THR A 112 7.61 5.01 -15.05
CA THR A 112 7.80 4.43 -16.38
C THR A 112 6.96 3.17 -16.51
N PHE A 113 6.63 2.77 -17.74
CA PHE A 113 5.89 1.55 -17.99
C PHE A 113 6.62 0.69 -19.01
N ASP A 114 6.97 -0.53 -18.59
CA ASP A 114 7.56 -1.59 -19.42
C ASP A 114 7.06 -2.91 -18.86
N LYS A 115 5.93 -3.39 -19.41
CA LYS A 115 5.13 -4.55 -18.95
C LYS A 115 4.55 -4.43 -17.52
N SER A 116 5.12 -3.54 -16.71
CA SER A 116 4.80 -3.21 -15.33
C SER A 116 5.07 -1.72 -15.11
N TYR A 117 4.38 -1.10 -14.16
CA TYR A 117 4.67 0.27 -13.76
C TYR A 117 5.88 0.28 -12.83
N LYS A 118 6.95 0.95 -13.22
CA LYS A 118 8.14 1.17 -12.37
C LYS A 118 8.09 2.60 -11.86
N PHE A 119 8.48 2.82 -10.60
CA PHE A 119 8.52 4.15 -10.01
C PHE A 119 9.87 4.43 -9.36
N LYS A 120 10.25 5.71 -9.32
CA LYS A 120 11.40 6.23 -8.56
C LYS A 120 11.00 7.50 -7.87
N TYR A 121 11.03 7.51 -6.54
CA TYR A 121 10.92 8.73 -5.75
C TYR A 121 12.30 9.34 -5.54
N VAL A 122 12.47 10.59 -5.99
CA VAL A 122 13.69 11.37 -5.86
C VAL A 122 13.45 12.56 -4.94
N SER A 123 14.39 12.79 -4.04
CA SER A 123 14.40 13.94 -3.13
C SER A 123 15.80 14.52 -3.07
N SER A 124 15.92 15.82 -3.36
CA SER A 124 17.19 16.55 -3.45
C SER A 124 18.22 15.83 -4.34
N GLY A 125 17.78 15.41 -5.53
CA GLY A 125 18.62 14.72 -6.51
C GLY A 125 19.00 13.27 -6.17
N LYS A 126 18.58 12.73 -5.01
CA LYS A 126 18.87 11.36 -4.59
C LYS A 126 17.62 10.49 -4.68
N VAL A 127 17.72 9.32 -5.31
CA VAL A 127 16.66 8.30 -5.26
C VAL A 127 16.50 7.84 -3.81
N LYS A 128 15.31 8.02 -3.23
CA LYS A 128 14.98 7.64 -1.85
C LYS A 128 14.14 6.38 -1.76
N SER A 129 13.42 6.04 -2.82
CA SER A 129 12.60 4.85 -2.94
C SER A 129 12.45 4.52 -4.42
N GLU A 130 12.43 3.25 -4.76
CA GLU A 130 12.18 2.80 -6.13
C GLU A 130 11.58 1.40 -6.12
N GLY A 131 10.87 1.06 -7.20
CA GLY A 131 10.17 -0.20 -7.23
C GLY A 131 9.24 -0.34 -8.41
N TYR A 132 8.32 -1.29 -8.32
CA TYR A 132 7.34 -1.55 -9.37
C TYR A 132 6.01 -2.08 -8.84
N PHE A 133 5.00 -1.98 -9.71
CA PHE A 133 3.65 -2.51 -9.53
C PHE A 133 3.34 -3.52 -10.64
N ILE A 134 2.66 -4.59 -10.25
CA ILE A 134 1.91 -5.44 -11.16
C ILE A 134 0.44 -5.11 -10.94
N ILE A 135 -0.23 -4.55 -11.94
CA ILE A 135 -1.67 -4.24 -11.89
C ILE A 135 -2.36 -5.16 -12.91
N LYS A 136 -3.40 -5.88 -12.47
CA LYS A 136 -4.26 -6.70 -13.33
C LYS A 136 -5.71 -6.44 -12.97
N ASN A 137 -6.57 -6.31 -13.97
CA ASN A 137 -8.01 -6.02 -13.78
C ASN A 137 -8.25 -4.83 -12.85
N SER A 138 -7.47 -3.75 -13.01
CA SER A 138 -7.52 -2.54 -12.19
C SER A 138 -7.24 -2.76 -10.69
N GLN A 139 -6.67 -3.90 -10.32
CA GLN A 139 -6.25 -4.24 -8.97
C GLN A 139 -4.74 -4.41 -8.90
N ILE A 140 -4.14 -3.84 -7.88
CA ILE A 140 -2.73 -4.08 -7.54
C ILE A 140 -2.62 -5.57 -7.18
N GLN A 141 -1.80 -6.32 -7.91
CA GLN A 141 -1.48 -7.71 -7.60
C GLN A 141 -0.23 -7.79 -6.73
N GLU A 142 0.74 -6.94 -7.05
CA GLU A 142 2.02 -6.88 -6.37
C GLU A 142 2.53 -5.43 -6.40
N PHE A 143 3.07 -5.00 -5.27
CA PHE A 143 3.88 -3.80 -5.11
C PHE A 143 5.19 -4.21 -4.47
N ILE A 144 6.30 -3.86 -5.09
CA ILE A 144 7.64 -4.10 -4.56
C ILE A 144 8.39 -2.77 -4.57
N GLU A 145 8.84 -2.35 -3.40
CA GLU A 145 9.78 -1.25 -3.22
C GLU A 145 11.14 -1.84 -2.82
N THR A 146 12.11 -1.72 -3.72
CA THR A 146 13.36 -2.47 -3.65
C THR A 146 14.40 -1.81 -2.76
N LYS A 147 14.28 -0.51 -2.44
CA LYS A 147 15.31 0.19 -1.66
C LYS A 147 15.15 0.01 -0.15
N ASN A 148 13.93 -0.19 0.34
CA ASN A 148 13.61 -0.41 1.75
C ASN A 148 12.98 -1.79 1.98
N ASP A 149 13.10 -2.71 1.01
CA ASP A 149 12.61 -4.09 1.06
C ASP A 149 11.14 -4.24 1.49
N ILE A 150 10.27 -3.37 0.97
CA ILE A 150 8.83 -3.46 1.23
C ILE A 150 8.18 -4.20 0.08
N LYS A 151 7.37 -5.20 0.40
CA LYS A 151 6.57 -5.92 -0.58
C LYS A 151 5.13 -6.04 -0.09
N ILE A 152 4.17 -5.77 -0.97
CA ILE A 152 2.75 -5.98 -0.71
C ILE A 152 2.21 -6.85 -1.83
N THR A 153 1.60 -7.98 -1.49
CA THR A 153 1.13 -8.96 -2.49
C THR A 153 -0.29 -9.35 -2.17
N LYS A 154 -1.15 -9.38 -3.20
CA LYS A 154 -2.51 -9.89 -3.07
C LYS A 154 -2.45 -11.36 -2.66
N ASN A 155 -3.17 -11.71 -1.60
CA ASN A 155 -3.33 -13.09 -1.19
C ASN A 155 -4.14 -13.84 -2.27
N GLN A 156 -3.72 -15.06 -2.58
CA GLN A 156 -4.49 -15.95 -3.44
C GLN A 156 -5.64 -16.51 -2.60
N GLU A 157 -6.87 -16.35 -3.09
CA GLU A 157 -8.06 -17.05 -2.57
C GLU A 157 -8.01 -18.54 -2.90
#